data_AF-A0A1I1SU70-F1
#
_entry.id   AF-A0A1I1SU70-F1
#
_cell.length_a   1.000
_cell.length_b   1.000
_cell.length_c   1.000
_cell.angle_alpha   90.00
_cell.angle_beta   90.00
_cell.angle_gamma   90.00
#
_symmetry.space_group_name_H-M   'P 1'
#
loop_
_entity.id
_entity.type
_entity.pdbx_description
1 polymer ?
#
loop_
_entity_poly.entity_id
_entity_poly.type
_entity_poly.pdbx_seq_one_letter_code
_entity_poly.pdbx_strand_id
1 'polypeptide(L)'
;MRRVSRPRWARLRGRDGERGGIAVATALLLPVFIGLAALAVDTAGVWAARQQVVNGADAAALAVATDCAAGNCGDIKPTAESYFFANNEAAKLADLKAGSGWIYVDGRQIRATGTWLIRHFFAGAWGSPTGSLSVESTAAWAPVASSTSGVGLAVSWCTFRAAGPVNSGSTVRIDLSAQPSGTCTGPTGGSTTAGSMWTTTSAGSVCGTTAAVESSVTQYQPTSSRPSGCTSTYLSGLVGRTVDVPVWSSVSGRSAQVYGWASLRVTAVDATSLSGRFVYRPRQVGDATPPPTTAPDLGARAVFLTDPSTWTGARCQDGATTC
;
A
#
# COMPACT_ATOMS: atom_id res chain seq x y z
N MET A 1 21.72 -87.44 -30.92
CA MET A 1 21.13 -86.27 -30.20
C MET A 1 21.60 -86.37 -28.75
N ARG A 2 22.18 -85.39 -28.03
CA ARG A 2 22.36 -83.94 -28.18
C ARG A 2 23.58 -83.57 -27.29
N ARG A 3 24.61 -82.94 -27.85
CA ARG A 3 25.79 -82.43 -27.09
C ARG A 3 25.31 -81.31 -26.15
N VAL A 4 25.56 -81.45 -24.85
CA VAL A 4 25.38 -80.37 -23.88
C VAL A 4 26.66 -79.53 -23.88
N SER A 5 26.61 -78.39 -24.55
CA SER A 5 27.62 -77.35 -24.57
C SER A 5 27.64 -76.62 -23.22
N ARG A 6 28.80 -76.61 -22.56
CA ARG A 6 29.07 -75.73 -21.41
C ARG A 6 28.96 -74.27 -21.86
N PRO A 7 28.22 -73.38 -21.18
CA PRO A 7 28.37 -71.96 -21.42
C PRO A 7 29.74 -71.54 -20.87
N ARG A 8 30.63 -71.12 -21.77
CA ARG A 8 31.82 -70.35 -21.41
C ARG A 8 31.31 -69.02 -20.87
N TRP A 9 31.36 -68.85 -19.55
CA TRP A 9 31.28 -67.54 -18.94
C TRP A 9 32.49 -66.77 -19.45
N ALA A 10 32.23 -65.95 -20.47
CA ALA A 10 33.21 -65.10 -21.09
C ALA A 10 33.74 -64.17 -20.00
N ARG A 11 34.99 -64.42 -19.60
CA ARG A 11 35.79 -63.48 -18.82
C ARG A 11 35.82 -62.19 -19.62
N LEU A 12 35.04 -61.20 -19.20
CA LEU A 12 35.32 -59.80 -19.48
C LEU A 12 36.47 -59.37 -18.55
N ARG A 13 37.66 -59.94 -18.80
CA ARG A 13 38.95 -59.38 -18.39
C ARG A 13 39.64 -58.96 -19.67
N GLY A 14 39.81 -57.65 -19.84
CA GLY A 14 40.58 -57.11 -20.96
C GLY A 14 40.04 -55.78 -21.47
N ARG A 15 40.31 -54.71 -20.70
CA ARG A 15 40.79 -53.41 -21.20
C ARG A 15 41.19 -52.57 -19.98
N ASP A 16 42.33 -52.95 -19.42
CA ASP A 16 43.12 -52.16 -18.48
C ASP A 16 43.59 -50.87 -19.18
N GLY A 17 43.53 -49.75 -18.45
CA GLY A 17 44.08 -48.48 -18.91
C GLY A 17 43.56 -47.27 -18.13
N GLU A 18 42.30 -46.88 -18.31
CA GLU A 18 41.87 -45.52 -17.95
C GLU A 18 40.48 -45.44 -17.27
N ARG A 19 39.77 -46.57 -17.10
CA ARG A 19 38.34 -46.55 -16.66
C ARG A 19 38.11 -46.49 -15.14
N GLY A 20 39.16 -46.55 -14.32
CA GLY A 20 39.06 -46.49 -12.85
C GLY A 20 39.21 -45.08 -12.27
N GLY A 21 39.92 -44.18 -12.96
CA GLY A 21 40.19 -42.83 -12.47
C GLY A 21 38.92 -42.01 -12.27
N ILE A 22 37.95 -42.16 -13.18
CA ILE A 22 36.64 -41.49 -13.09
C ILE A 22 35.86 -41.99 -11.87
N ALA A 23 35.90 -43.29 -11.56
CA ALA A 23 35.19 -43.85 -10.41
C ALA A 23 35.77 -43.32 -9.08
N VAL A 24 37.11 -43.24 -8.96
CA VAL A 24 37.78 -42.68 -7.78
C VAL A 24 37.51 -41.18 -7.66
N ALA A 25 37.62 -40.42 -8.75
CA ALA A 25 37.31 -39.00 -8.76
C ALA A 25 35.83 -38.74 -8.38
N THR A 26 34.90 -39.55 -8.91
CA THR A 26 33.47 -39.45 -8.57
C THR A 26 33.23 -39.78 -7.10
N ALA A 27 33.85 -40.83 -6.56
CA ALA A 27 33.70 -41.20 -5.15
C ALA A 27 34.21 -40.11 -4.20
N LEU A 28 35.28 -39.39 -4.59
CA LEU A 28 35.83 -38.28 -3.81
C LEU A 28 34.99 -37.00 -3.94
N LEU A 29 34.43 -36.73 -5.13
CA LEU A 29 33.63 -35.52 -5.38
C LEU A 29 32.17 -35.66 -4.93
N LEU A 30 31.61 -36.87 -4.89
CA LEU A 30 30.20 -37.09 -4.54
C LEU A 30 29.82 -36.54 -3.15
N PRO A 31 30.59 -36.77 -2.06
CA PRO A 31 30.32 -36.15 -0.77
C PRO A 31 30.37 -34.63 -0.82
N VAL A 32 31.27 -34.05 -1.63
CA VAL A 32 31.37 -32.59 -1.81
C VAL A 32 30.11 -32.06 -2.49
N PHE A 33 29.63 -32.72 -3.55
CA PHE A 33 28.38 -32.34 -4.22
C PHE A 33 27.16 -32.50 -3.32
N ILE A 34 27.09 -33.56 -2.51
CA ILE A 34 26.02 -33.73 -1.51
C ILE A 34 26.06 -32.61 -0.47
N GLY A 35 27.24 -32.25 0.03
CA GLY A 35 27.41 -31.13 0.98
C GLY A 35 26.98 -29.79 0.38
N LEU A 36 27.34 -29.52 -0.88
CA LEU A 36 26.90 -28.30 -1.59
C LEU A 36 25.39 -28.30 -1.84
N ALA A 37 24.80 -29.45 -2.19
CA ALA A 37 23.36 -29.58 -2.39
C ALA A 37 22.59 -29.34 -1.07
N ALA A 38 23.09 -29.88 0.05
CA ALA A 38 22.51 -29.64 1.38
C ALA A 38 22.51 -28.16 1.76
N LEU A 39 23.64 -27.46 1.56
CA LEU A 39 23.76 -26.02 1.80
C LEU A 39 22.80 -25.21 0.90
N ALA A 40 22.67 -25.60 -0.37
CA ALA A 40 21.76 -24.95 -1.30
C ALA A 40 20.28 -25.08 -0.85
N VAL A 41 19.88 -26.25 -0.33
CA VAL A 41 18.51 -26.46 0.17
C VAL A 41 18.25 -25.65 1.44
N ASP A 42 19.16 -25.64 2.40
CA ASP A 42 18.99 -24.87 3.64
C ASP A 42 18.91 -23.36 3.37
N THR A 43 19.78 -22.84 2.50
CA THR A 43 19.74 -21.42 2.11
C THR A 43 18.46 -21.08 1.36
N ALA A 44 18.02 -21.92 0.41
CA ALA A 44 16.75 -21.74 -0.29
C ALA A 44 15.55 -21.70 0.68
N GLY A 45 15.53 -22.57 1.69
CA GLY A 45 14.49 -22.58 2.73
C GLY A 45 14.46 -21.29 3.54
N VAL A 46 15.62 -20.78 3.97
CA VAL A 46 15.72 -19.50 4.70
C VAL A 46 15.23 -18.34 3.85
N TRP A 47 15.61 -18.29 2.56
CA TRP A 47 15.16 -17.25 1.64
C TRP A 47 13.65 -17.30 1.40
N ALA A 48 13.09 -18.50 1.21
CA ALA A 48 11.65 -18.68 1.04
C ALA A 48 10.87 -18.20 2.30
N ALA A 49 11.32 -18.61 3.49
CA ALA A 49 10.73 -18.17 4.75
C ALA A 49 10.84 -16.65 4.93
N ARG A 50 11.99 -16.05 4.58
CA ARG A 50 12.17 -14.60 4.65
C ARG A 50 11.18 -13.85 3.77
N GLN A 51 10.97 -14.28 2.53
CA GLN A 51 10.02 -13.64 1.63
C GLN A 51 8.59 -13.69 2.19
N GLN A 52 8.19 -14.82 2.77
CA GLN A 52 6.84 -14.98 3.34
C GLN A 52 6.62 -14.10 4.58
N VAL A 53 7.62 -14.01 5.46
CA VAL A 53 7.55 -13.13 6.64
C VAL A 53 7.55 -11.66 6.23
N VAL A 54 8.36 -11.26 5.26
CA VAL A 54 8.37 -9.88 4.71
C VAL A 54 7.00 -9.53 4.12
N ASN A 55 6.42 -10.41 3.29
CA ASN A 55 5.10 -10.17 2.70
C ASN A 55 4.01 -10.01 3.77
N GLY A 56 4.05 -10.84 4.83
CA GLY A 56 3.15 -10.69 5.98
C GLY A 56 3.36 -9.37 6.73
N ALA A 57 4.62 -9.00 6.99
CA ALA A 57 4.97 -7.77 7.70
C ALA A 57 4.56 -6.51 6.93
N ASP A 58 4.79 -6.48 5.61
CA ASP A 58 4.36 -5.40 4.72
C ASP A 58 2.83 -5.28 4.68
N ALA A 59 2.13 -6.41 4.57
CA ALA A 59 0.68 -6.43 4.58
C ALA A 59 0.10 -5.89 5.89
N ALA A 60 0.68 -6.27 7.03
CA ALA A 60 0.27 -5.77 8.33
C ALA A 60 0.58 -4.28 8.50
N ALA A 61 1.78 -3.82 8.13
CA ALA A 61 2.16 -2.41 8.20
C ALA A 61 1.23 -1.55 7.32
N LEU A 62 0.94 -1.98 6.09
CA LEU A 62 0.02 -1.29 5.20
C LEU A 62 -1.42 -1.27 5.72
N ALA A 63 -1.90 -2.38 6.28
CA ALA A 63 -3.25 -2.47 6.82
C ALA A 63 -3.43 -1.54 8.03
N VAL A 64 -2.49 -1.57 8.98
CA VAL A 64 -2.50 -0.65 10.13
C VAL A 64 -2.37 0.80 9.65
N ALA A 65 -1.51 1.08 8.68
CA ALA A 65 -1.40 2.41 8.10
C ALA A 65 -2.70 2.89 7.46
N THR A 66 -3.40 1.99 6.78
CA THR A 66 -4.71 2.25 6.16
C THR A 66 -5.77 2.56 7.21
N ASP A 67 -5.85 1.77 8.29
CA ASP A 67 -6.80 2.01 9.38
C ASP A 67 -6.50 3.33 10.11
N CYS A 68 -5.23 3.59 10.43
CA CYS A 68 -4.81 4.85 11.04
C CYS A 68 -5.11 6.05 10.12
N ALA A 69 -4.86 5.92 8.82
CA ALA A 69 -5.21 6.93 7.83
C ALA A 69 -6.73 7.11 7.65
N ALA A 70 -7.56 6.11 7.95
CA ALA A 70 -9.02 6.24 8.02
C ALA A 70 -9.52 6.91 9.32
N GLY A 71 -8.62 7.14 10.30
CA GLY A 71 -8.94 7.67 11.62
C GLY A 71 -9.19 6.60 12.69
N ASN A 72 -8.95 5.32 12.39
CA ASN A 72 -9.20 4.18 13.27
C ASN A 72 -7.90 3.62 13.87
N CYS A 73 -7.02 4.49 14.39
CA CYS A 73 -5.71 4.10 14.91
C CYS A 73 -5.71 3.62 16.38
N GLY A 74 -6.85 3.13 16.88
CA GLY A 74 -7.04 2.76 18.28
C GLY A 74 -6.45 1.39 18.61
N ASP A 75 -7.23 0.33 18.39
CA ASP A 75 -6.77 -1.05 18.55
C ASP A 75 -6.26 -1.60 17.21
N ILE A 76 -4.95 -1.50 16.99
CA ILE A 76 -4.29 -1.90 15.73
C ILE A 76 -3.95 -3.39 15.66
N LYS A 77 -3.98 -4.09 16.80
CA LYS A 77 -3.50 -5.48 16.90
C LYS A 77 -4.34 -6.46 16.07
N PRO A 78 -5.68 -6.42 16.09
CA PRO A 78 -6.49 -7.34 15.28
C PRO A 78 -6.23 -7.18 13.78
N THR A 79 -6.15 -5.94 13.30
CA THR A 79 -5.84 -5.64 11.90
C THR A 79 -4.46 -6.18 11.53
N ALA A 80 -3.44 -5.84 12.32
CA ALA A 80 -2.09 -6.32 12.13
C ALA A 80 -1.98 -7.84 11.98
N GLU A 81 -2.53 -8.58 12.96
CA GLU A 81 -2.43 -10.04 12.99
C GLU A 81 -3.22 -10.67 11.83
N SER A 82 -4.43 -10.17 11.55
CA SER A 82 -5.26 -10.68 10.45
C SER A 82 -4.56 -10.55 9.09
N TYR A 83 -3.96 -9.40 8.79
CA TYR A 83 -3.31 -9.17 7.51
C TYR A 83 -1.94 -9.86 7.42
N PHE A 84 -1.21 -10.00 8.52
CA PHE A 84 0.02 -10.77 8.55
C PHE A 84 -0.23 -12.25 8.19
N PHE A 85 -1.17 -12.90 8.92
CA PHE A 85 -1.44 -14.32 8.72
C PHE A 85 -2.12 -14.64 7.39
N ALA A 86 -2.89 -13.70 6.83
CA ALA A 86 -3.48 -13.87 5.50
C ALA A 86 -2.43 -13.84 4.37
N ASN A 87 -1.28 -13.18 4.57
CA ASN A 87 -0.24 -12.99 3.54
C ASN A 87 1.03 -13.79 3.79
N ASN A 88 1.02 -14.64 4.83
CA ASN A 88 2.08 -15.59 5.12
C ASN A 88 1.51 -17.01 5.01
N GLU A 89 1.42 -17.55 3.78
CA GLU A 89 0.89 -18.90 3.54
C GLU A 89 1.74 -20.01 4.19
N ALA A 90 2.99 -19.73 4.55
CA ALA A 90 3.86 -20.64 5.29
C ALA A 90 3.76 -20.53 6.81
N ALA A 91 2.82 -19.73 7.34
CA ALA A 91 2.56 -19.60 8.78
C ALA A 91 2.11 -20.90 9.47
N LYS A 92 2.22 -22.07 8.82
CA LYS A 92 2.24 -23.39 9.45
C LYS A 92 3.59 -23.78 10.06
N LEU A 93 4.66 -23.02 9.87
CA LEU A 93 5.97 -23.34 10.45
C LEU A 93 6.23 -22.49 11.71
N ALA A 94 5.94 -23.12 12.85
CA ALA A 94 6.49 -22.95 14.21
C ALA A 94 6.85 -21.54 14.71
N ASP A 95 6.18 -21.14 15.79
CA ASP A 95 6.64 -20.15 16.78
C ASP A 95 6.52 -18.66 16.46
N LEU A 96 5.45 -18.26 15.78
CA LEU A 96 4.90 -16.93 16.01
C LEU A 96 3.85 -16.99 17.12
N LYS A 97 4.25 -16.66 18.35
CA LYS A 97 3.26 -16.22 19.34
C LYS A 97 2.69 -14.88 18.89
N ALA A 98 1.40 -14.85 18.60
CA ALA A 98 0.62 -13.62 18.57
C ALA A 98 0.84 -12.84 19.89
N GLY A 99 1.06 -11.52 19.80
CA GLY A 99 0.93 -10.64 20.97
C GLY A 99 2.15 -10.21 21.78
N SER A 100 3.37 -10.15 21.22
CA SER A 100 4.36 -9.18 21.71
C SER A 100 4.43 -8.01 20.73
N GLY A 101 4.49 -6.78 21.20
CA GLY A 101 4.28 -5.54 20.42
C GLY A 101 5.25 -5.39 19.24
N TRP A 102 4.98 -6.08 18.15
CA TRP A 102 5.82 -6.09 16.95
C TRP A 102 5.43 -4.97 15.98
N ILE A 103 4.28 -4.32 16.21
CA ILE A 103 3.87 -3.13 15.47
C ILE A 103 3.88 -1.91 16.37
N TYR A 104 4.54 -0.88 15.87
CA TYR A 104 4.68 0.41 16.49
C TYR A 104 4.06 1.46 15.58
N VAL A 105 3.37 2.42 16.18
CA VAL A 105 2.81 3.58 15.47
C VAL A 105 3.48 4.82 16.04
N ASP A 106 4.02 5.66 15.16
CA ASP A 106 4.56 6.96 15.50
C ASP A 106 4.04 8.02 14.51
N GLY A 107 3.10 8.83 14.98
CA GLY A 107 2.42 9.83 14.15
C GLY A 107 1.78 9.22 12.90
N ARG A 108 2.39 9.44 11.75
CA ARG A 108 1.93 8.92 10.43
C ARG A 108 2.76 7.75 9.91
N GLN A 109 3.71 7.24 10.69
CA GLN A 109 4.56 6.10 10.37
C GLN A 109 4.15 4.90 11.21
N ILE A 110 4.25 3.70 10.63
CA ILE A 110 4.07 2.45 11.32
C ILE A 110 5.23 1.53 11.00
N ARG A 111 5.73 0.83 12.01
CA ARG A 111 6.84 -0.11 11.90
C ARG A 111 6.38 -1.46 12.41
N ALA A 112 6.46 -2.46 11.54
CA ALA A 112 6.37 -3.87 11.85
C ALA A 112 7.79 -4.44 11.99
N THR A 113 8.14 -4.98 13.16
CA THR A 113 9.44 -5.63 13.38
C THR A 113 9.31 -6.83 14.29
N GLY A 114 9.96 -7.92 13.94
CA GLY A 114 9.97 -9.13 14.75
C GLY A 114 11.21 -9.98 14.49
N THR A 115 11.38 -11.00 15.33
CA THR A 115 12.40 -12.01 15.18
C THR A 115 11.75 -13.39 15.20
N TRP A 116 12.11 -14.21 14.22
CA TRP A 116 11.53 -15.51 13.91
C TRP A 116 12.59 -16.61 13.98
N LEU A 117 12.21 -17.79 14.44
CA LEU A 117 13.07 -18.97 14.41
C LEU A 117 12.76 -19.80 13.18
N ILE A 118 13.74 -19.98 12.30
CA ILE A 118 13.65 -20.85 11.13
C ILE A 118 14.37 -22.14 11.43
N ARG A 119 13.77 -23.28 11.08
CA ARG A 119 14.43 -24.58 11.18
C ARG A 119 15.24 -24.86 9.93
N HIS A 120 16.49 -25.29 10.12
CA HIS A 120 17.33 -25.81 9.03
C HIS A 120 17.06 -27.29 8.84
N PHE A 121 17.03 -27.76 7.59
CA PHE A 121 16.76 -29.16 7.29
C PHE A 121 18.04 -30.00 7.42
N PHE A 122 19.12 -29.60 6.75
CA PHE A 122 20.38 -30.34 6.76
C PHE A 122 21.35 -29.87 7.85
N ALA A 123 21.46 -28.57 8.11
CA ALA A 123 22.30 -28.03 9.18
C ALA A 123 21.84 -28.51 10.57
N GLY A 124 20.56 -28.89 10.72
CA GLY A 124 20.06 -29.55 11.91
C GLY A 124 20.70 -30.90 12.20
N ALA A 125 21.10 -31.65 11.17
CA ALA A 125 21.82 -32.91 11.34
C ALA A 125 23.27 -32.70 11.87
N TRP A 126 23.82 -31.49 11.73
CA TRP A 126 25.18 -31.13 12.14
C TRP A 126 25.21 -30.19 13.36
N GLY A 127 24.13 -30.14 14.14
CA GLY A 127 24.07 -29.45 15.43
C GLY A 127 23.61 -27.98 15.37
N SER A 128 23.19 -27.48 14.20
CA SER A 128 22.56 -26.15 14.07
C SER A 128 21.13 -26.26 13.52
N PRO A 129 20.15 -26.69 14.35
CA PRO A 129 18.79 -26.96 13.89
C PRO A 129 17.96 -25.71 13.61
N THR A 130 18.38 -24.54 14.09
CA THR A 130 17.61 -23.30 14.00
C THR A 130 18.48 -22.09 13.73
N GLY A 131 17.97 -21.14 12.96
CA GLY A 131 18.53 -19.79 12.78
C GLY A 131 17.51 -18.72 13.10
N SER A 132 17.97 -17.56 13.57
CA SER A 132 17.12 -16.38 13.79
C SER A 132 17.02 -15.54 12.51
N LEU A 133 15.81 -15.21 12.10
CA LEU A 133 15.51 -14.25 11.05
C LEU A 133 14.86 -13.03 11.69
N SER A 134 15.43 -11.84 11.49
CA SER A 134 14.76 -10.58 11.81
C SER A 134 14.26 -9.93 10.53
N VAL A 135 13.04 -9.41 10.58
CA VAL A 135 12.40 -8.65 9.50
C VAL A 135 11.85 -7.37 10.07
N GLU A 136 12.05 -6.30 9.32
CA GLU A 136 11.49 -4.99 9.57
C GLU A 136 10.77 -4.53 8.30
N SER A 137 9.56 -4.01 8.48
CA SER A 137 8.75 -3.36 7.45
C SER A 137 8.24 -2.05 8.01
N THR A 138 8.21 -1.00 7.18
CA THR A 138 7.63 0.27 7.56
C THR A 138 6.64 0.74 6.51
N ALA A 139 5.55 1.34 6.97
CA ALA A 139 4.56 1.99 6.13
C ALA A 139 4.28 3.38 6.69
N ALA A 140 3.84 4.28 5.83
CA ALA A 140 3.40 5.59 6.24
C ALA A 140 2.15 6.01 5.47
N TRP A 141 1.51 7.06 5.97
CA TRP A 141 0.45 7.73 5.24
C TRP A 141 0.69 9.25 5.19
N ALA A 142 0.23 9.88 4.12
CA ALA A 142 0.36 11.32 3.93
C ALA A 142 -0.86 11.86 3.18
N PRO A 143 -1.18 13.16 3.30
CA PRO A 143 -2.18 13.79 2.46
C PRO A 143 -1.83 13.66 0.98
N VAL A 144 -2.85 13.52 0.13
CA VAL A 144 -2.63 13.36 -1.31
C VAL A 144 -2.21 14.69 -1.94
N ALA A 145 -1.00 14.72 -2.53
CA ALA A 145 -0.48 15.89 -3.24
C ALA A 145 -0.97 15.99 -4.69
N SER A 146 -1.35 14.88 -5.32
CA SER A 146 -1.99 14.89 -6.66
C SER A 146 -3.00 13.76 -6.77
N SER A 147 -4.15 14.07 -7.37
CA SER A 147 -5.20 13.07 -7.59
C SER A 147 -5.94 13.34 -8.89
N THR A 148 -6.66 12.32 -9.34
CA THR A 148 -7.66 12.43 -10.38
C THR A 148 -9.02 12.24 -9.72
N SER A 149 -9.80 13.32 -9.66
CA SER A 149 -11.18 13.24 -9.22
C SER A 149 -12.01 12.41 -10.20
N GLY A 150 -12.92 11.60 -9.69
CA GLY A 150 -13.97 10.98 -10.50
C GLY A 150 -15.01 11.98 -11.01
N VAL A 151 -15.08 13.18 -10.43
CA VAL A 151 -16.04 14.22 -10.81
C VAL A 151 -15.30 15.55 -11.01
N GLY A 152 -15.51 16.19 -12.14
CA GLY A 152 -14.86 17.44 -12.52
C GLY A 152 -15.47 18.61 -11.79
N LEU A 153 -15.59 18.51 -10.46
CA LEU A 153 -16.19 19.48 -9.58
C LEU A 153 -15.12 19.86 -8.57
N ALA A 154 -14.82 21.15 -8.47
CA ALA A 154 -14.00 21.70 -7.41
C ALA A 154 -14.91 22.40 -6.38
N VAL A 155 -14.45 22.53 -5.14
CA VAL A 155 -15.15 23.28 -4.10
C VAL A 155 -14.22 24.28 -3.42
N SER A 156 -14.78 25.39 -2.94
CA SER A 156 -14.02 26.35 -2.15
C SER A 156 -13.63 25.79 -0.79
N TRP A 157 -12.54 26.34 -0.23
CA TRP A 157 -12.21 26.19 1.18
C TRP A 157 -13.41 26.49 2.11
N CYS A 158 -14.21 27.49 1.74
CA CYS A 158 -15.40 27.89 2.49
C CYS A 158 -16.42 26.74 2.57
N THR A 159 -16.74 26.13 1.42
CA THR A 159 -17.69 25.02 1.30
C THR A 159 -17.18 23.80 2.09
N PHE A 160 -15.88 23.53 2.03
CA PHE A 160 -15.25 22.47 2.82
C PHE A 160 -15.37 22.74 4.33
N ARG A 161 -14.99 23.94 4.78
CA ARG A 161 -15.04 24.31 6.21
C ARG A 161 -16.46 24.37 6.76
N ALA A 162 -17.42 24.82 5.96
CA ALA A 162 -18.84 24.87 6.33
C ALA A 162 -19.45 23.48 6.56
N ALA A 163 -18.87 22.43 5.94
CA ALA A 163 -19.26 21.04 6.18
C ALA A 163 -18.84 20.51 7.56
N GLY A 164 -18.00 21.25 8.30
CA GLY A 164 -17.49 20.83 9.60
C GLY A 164 -16.31 19.84 9.51
N PRO A 165 -15.91 19.24 10.64
CA PRO A 165 -14.78 18.32 10.69
C PRO A 165 -14.98 17.10 9.78
N VAL A 166 -13.89 16.62 9.18
CA VAL A 166 -13.87 15.36 8.43
C VAL A 166 -14.37 14.22 9.34
N ASN A 167 -15.17 13.31 8.81
CA ASN A 167 -15.82 12.23 9.56
C ASN A 167 -16.82 12.67 10.66
N SER A 168 -17.24 13.94 10.73
CA SER A 168 -18.27 14.41 11.68
C SER A 168 -19.68 13.88 11.41
N GLY A 169 -19.91 13.25 10.25
CA GLY A 169 -21.25 12.81 9.81
C GLY A 169 -22.10 13.93 9.18
N SER A 170 -21.66 15.19 9.27
CA SER A 170 -22.31 16.35 8.68
C SER A 170 -22.37 16.26 7.15
N THR A 171 -23.53 16.56 6.58
CA THR A 171 -23.74 16.55 5.14
C THR A 171 -23.58 17.96 4.57
N VAL A 172 -22.74 18.10 3.55
CA VAL A 172 -22.64 19.30 2.72
C VAL A 172 -23.48 19.14 1.46
N ARG A 173 -24.23 20.18 1.09
CA ARG A 173 -24.93 20.29 -0.18
C ARG A 173 -24.13 21.20 -1.10
N ILE A 174 -23.64 20.66 -2.20
CA ILE A 174 -22.87 21.38 -3.21
C ILE A 174 -23.81 21.67 -4.39
N ASP A 175 -23.97 22.95 -4.72
CA ASP A 175 -24.74 23.35 -5.89
C ASP A 175 -23.93 23.11 -7.17
N LEU A 176 -24.54 22.45 -8.15
CA LEU A 176 -23.95 22.09 -9.43
C LEU A 176 -24.22 23.14 -10.52
N SER A 177 -25.06 24.12 -10.24
CA SER A 177 -25.46 25.20 -11.15
C SER A 177 -24.98 26.57 -10.69
N ALA A 178 -24.66 26.73 -9.40
CA ALA A 178 -24.15 27.97 -8.86
C ALA A 178 -22.74 28.28 -9.37
N GLN A 179 -22.51 29.56 -9.62
CA GLN A 179 -21.17 30.10 -9.83
C GLN A 179 -20.50 30.42 -8.50
N PRO A 180 -19.16 30.32 -8.42
CA PRO A 180 -18.42 30.82 -7.27
C PRO A 180 -18.79 32.27 -6.99
N SER A 181 -19.34 32.52 -5.81
CA SER A 181 -19.85 33.83 -5.41
C SER A 181 -19.80 33.97 -3.89
N GLY A 182 -19.82 35.21 -3.41
CA GLY A 182 -19.57 35.53 -2.01
C GLY A 182 -18.10 35.32 -1.62
N THR A 183 -17.78 35.64 -0.37
CA THR A 183 -16.42 35.57 0.16
C THR A 183 -16.39 34.89 1.53
N CYS A 184 -15.28 34.22 1.83
CA CYS A 184 -14.95 33.80 3.19
C CYS A 184 -13.44 33.92 3.44
N THR A 185 -13.04 33.73 4.70
CA THR A 185 -11.63 33.62 5.06
C THR A 185 -11.06 32.28 4.56
N GLY A 186 -10.12 32.37 3.62
CA GLY A 186 -9.37 31.26 3.06
C GLY A 186 -8.37 30.64 4.06
N PRO A 187 -7.69 29.55 3.66
CA PRO A 187 -6.85 28.77 4.55
C PRO A 187 -5.62 29.53 5.08
N THR A 188 -5.16 30.55 4.36
CA THR A 188 -4.02 31.41 4.73
C THR A 188 -4.42 32.73 5.38
N GLY A 189 -5.70 32.90 5.74
CA GLY A 189 -6.23 34.10 6.39
C GLY A 189 -6.70 35.22 5.45
N GLY A 190 -6.45 35.13 4.15
CA GLY A 190 -6.97 36.07 3.14
C GLY A 190 -8.44 35.83 2.78
N SER A 191 -9.07 36.73 2.01
CA SER A 191 -10.42 36.52 1.47
C SER A 191 -10.38 35.65 0.20
N THR A 192 -11.24 34.64 0.11
CA THR A 192 -11.42 33.79 -1.09
C THR A 192 -12.88 33.71 -1.51
N THR A 193 -13.11 33.50 -2.80
CA THR A 193 -14.43 33.23 -3.37
C THR A 193 -14.97 31.89 -2.88
N ALA A 194 -16.21 31.89 -2.39
CA ALA A 194 -16.93 30.71 -1.91
C ALA A 194 -17.67 29.97 -3.04
N GLY A 195 -18.16 28.76 -2.76
CA GLY A 195 -19.01 27.98 -3.66
C GLY A 195 -18.32 26.76 -4.27
N SER A 196 -18.77 26.39 -5.47
CA SER A 196 -18.36 25.23 -6.26
C SER A 196 -18.25 25.63 -7.72
N MET A 197 -17.46 24.88 -8.50
CA MET A 197 -17.41 25.07 -9.94
C MET A 197 -17.10 23.77 -10.66
N TRP A 198 -17.66 23.61 -11.86
CA TRP A 198 -17.20 22.58 -12.78
C TRP A 198 -15.82 22.94 -13.30
N THR A 199 -14.95 21.94 -13.40
CA THR A 199 -13.61 22.04 -13.95
C THR A 199 -13.57 21.42 -15.34
N THR A 200 -12.67 21.90 -16.18
CA THR A 200 -12.35 21.25 -17.45
C THR A 200 -11.92 19.80 -17.21
N THR A 201 -12.48 18.87 -17.98
CA THR A 201 -12.17 17.45 -17.87
C THR A 201 -10.76 17.16 -18.35
N SER A 202 -10.00 16.39 -17.57
CA SER A 202 -8.65 15.99 -17.95
C SER A 202 -8.67 14.92 -19.05
N ALA A 203 -7.61 14.89 -19.87
CA ALA A 203 -7.48 13.92 -20.96
C ALA A 203 -7.61 12.49 -20.43
N GLY A 204 -8.39 11.65 -21.13
CA GLY A 204 -8.64 10.27 -20.72
C GLY A 204 -9.68 10.09 -19.61
N SER A 205 -10.27 11.17 -19.08
CA SER A 205 -11.34 11.10 -18.08
C SER A 205 -12.70 11.46 -18.68
N VAL A 206 -13.75 10.73 -18.28
CA VAL A 206 -15.13 10.97 -18.74
C VAL A 206 -15.70 12.23 -18.11
N CYS A 207 -15.61 12.34 -16.79
CA CYS A 207 -16.11 13.48 -16.02
C CYS A 207 -15.04 14.08 -15.11
N GLY A 208 -13.88 13.45 -14.94
CA GLY A 208 -12.93 13.78 -13.89
C GLY A 208 -11.96 14.91 -14.22
N THR A 209 -11.28 15.39 -13.17
CA THR A 209 -10.23 16.40 -13.25
C THR A 209 -9.00 15.95 -12.47
N THR A 210 -7.83 16.17 -13.03
CA THR A 210 -6.53 15.84 -12.45
C THR A 210 -5.81 17.13 -12.12
N ALA A 211 -5.30 17.22 -10.90
CA ALA A 211 -4.50 18.36 -10.46
C ALA A 211 -3.50 17.97 -9.37
N ALA A 212 -2.46 18.78 -9.23
CA ALA A 212 -1.59 18.75 -8.07
C ALA A 212 -1.98 19.87 -7.09
N VAL A 213 -1.61 19.71 -5.82
CA VAL A 213 -1.61 20.81 -4.85
C VAL A 213 -0.71 21.94 -5.38
N GLU A 214 -1.10 23.18 -5.10
CA GLU A 214 -0.46 24.42 -5.60
C GLU A 214 -0.55 24.64 -7.12
N SER A 215 -1.05 23.68 -7.89
CA SER A 215 -1.44 23.89 -9.28
C SER A 215 -2.83 24.55 -9.38
N SER A 216 -3.26 24.85 -10.60
CA SER A 216 -4.60 25.37 -10.84
C SER A 216 -5.48 24.40 -11.63
N VAL A 217 -6.76 24.36 -11.28
CA VAL A 217 -7.81 23.78 -12.11
C VAL A 217 -8.55 24.87 -12.85
N THR A 218 -8.87 24.62 -14.11
CA THR A 218 -9.58 25.58 -14.97
C THR A 218 -11.07 25.34 -14.89
N GLN A 219 -11.86 26.39 -14.73
CA GLN A 219 -13.32 26.34 -14.77
C GLN A 219 -13.81 25.92 -16.16
N TYR A 220 -14.74 24.96 -16.19
CA TYR A 220 -15.40 24.51 -17.41
C TYR A 220 -16.25 25.63 -18.05
N GLN A 221 -16.43 25.56 -19.38
CA GLN A 221 -17.27 26.47 -20.14
C GLN A 221 -18.23 25.69 -21.06
N PRO A 222 -19.48 26.17 -21.22
CA PRO A 222 -20.04 27.36 -20.58
C PRO A 222 -20.30 27.15 -19.08
N THR A 223 -20.19 28.21 -18.28
CA THR A 223 -20.35 28.08 -16.81
C THR A 223 -21.76 27.71 -16.37
N SER A 224 -22.76 27.96 -17.21
CA SER A 224 -24.15 27.58 -17.00
C SER A 224 -24.44 26.09 -17.21
N SER A 225 -23.44 25.31 -17.62
CA SER A 225 -23.57 23.87 -17.84
C SER A 225 -22.42 23.09 -17.22
N ARG A 226 -22.58 21.77 -17.23
CA ARG A 226 -21.57 20.79 -16.79
C ARG A 226 -20.89 20.14 -17.99
N PRO A 227 -19.68 19.59 -17.83
CA PRO A 227 -19.01 18.82 -18.87
C PRO A 227 -19.91 17.71 -19.43
N SER A 228 -19.85 17.47 -20.74
CA SER A 228 -20.74 16.54 -21.45
C SER A 228 -20.69 15.11 -20.90
N GLY A 229 -19.52 14.65 -20.42
CA GLY A 229 -19.38 13.34 -19.80
C GLY A 229 -19.92 13.25 -18.36
N CYS A 230 -20.18 14.37 -17.70
CA CYS A 230 -20.79 14.43 -16.37
C CYS A 230 -22.32 14.33 -16.41
N THR A 231 -22.85 13.28 -17.05
CA THR A 231 -24.31 13.09 -17.23
C THR A 231 -25.03 12.86 -15.88
N SER A 232 -26.36 13.02 -15.84
CA SER A 232 -27.16 12.70 -14.64
C SER A 232 -27.02 11.23 -14.25
N THR A 233 -26.94 10.32 -15.23
CA THR A 233 -26.66 8.90 -15.01
C THR A 233 -25.29 8.67 -14.38
N TYR A 234 -24.26 9.39 -14.84
CA TYR A 234 -22.93 9.31 -14.25
C TYR A 234 -22.95 9.75 -12.78
N LEU A 235 -23.55 10.90 -12.49
CA LEU A 235 -23.60 11.45 -11.13
C LEU A 235 -24.45 10.59 -10.19
N SER A 236 -25.60 10.09 -10.62
CA SER A 236 -26.41 9.16 -9.82
C SER A 236 -25.68 7.86 -9.51
N GLY A 237 -24.80 7.38 -10.41
CA GLY A 237 -23.89 6.26 -10.16
C GLY A 237 -22.81 6.52 -9.10
N LEU A 238 -22.61 7.78 -8.69
CA LEU A 238 -21.68 8.13 -7.60
C LEU A 238 -22.31 7.95 -6.21
N VAL A 239 -23.64 7.86 -6.09
CA VAL A 239 -24.30 7.71 -4.80
C VAL A 239 -23.76 6.47 -4.06
N GLY A 240 -23.32 6.68 -2.82
CA GLY A 240 -22.69 5.65 -1.99
C GLY A 240 -21.17 5.52 -2.19
N ARG A 241 -20.61 6.08 -3.26
CA ARG A 241 -19.16 6.08 -3.55
C ARG A 241 -18.46 7.30 -2.93
N THR A 242 -17.17 7.17 -2.72
CA THR A 242 -16.30 8.27 -2.28
C THR A 242 -15.44 8.75 -3.44
N VAL A 243 -15.48 10.04 -3.71
CA VAL A 243 -14.70 10.72 -4.75
C VAL A 243 -13.82 11.77 -4.13
N ASP A 244 -12.60 11.94 -4.65
CA ASP A 244 -11.70 13.00 -4.18
C ASP A 244 -12.05 14.28 -4.94
N VAL A 245 -12.17 15.40 -4.24
CA VAL A 245 -12.62 16.69 -4.76
C VAL A 245 -11.52 17.71 -4.47
N PRO A 246 -11.02 18.45 -5.47
CA PRO A 246 -10.04 19.51 -5.23
C PRO A 246 -10.70 20.66 -4.48
N VAL A 247 -10.04 21.10 -3.41
CA VAL A 247 -10.43 22.25 -2.62
C VAL A 247 -9.55 23.43 -2.99
N TRP A 248 -10.12 24.54 -3.44
CA TRP A 248 -9.34 25.73 -3.80
C TRP A 248 -9.16 26.71 -2.65
N SER A 249 -8.03 27.43 -2.66
CA SER A 249 -7.73 28.54 -1.75
C SER A 249 -8.05 29.91 -2.33
N SER A 250 -8.07 30.04 -3.66
CA SER A 250 -8.35 31.28 -4.38
C SER A 250 -8.84 30.99 -5.80
N VAL A 251 -9.54 31.96 -6.41
CA VAL A 251 -9.95 31.92 -7.82
C VAL A 251 -9.52 33.22 -8.49
N SER A 252 -8.79 33.13 -9.60
CA SER A 252 -8.39 34.26 -10.44
C SER A 252 -8.89 34.04 -11.86
N GLY A 253 -9.88 34.85 -12.28
CA GLY A 253 -10.59 34.64 -13.53
C GLY A 253 -11.28 33.26 -13.56
N ARG A 254 -10.76 32.34 -14.37
CA ARG A 254 -11.24 30.95 -14.49
C ARG A 254 -10.34 29.93 -13.79
N SER A 255 -9.25 30.37 -13.20
CA SER A 255 -8.22 29.52 -12.62
C SER A 255 -8.43 29.44 -11.12
N ALA A 256 -8.70 28.25 -10.58
CA ALA A 256 -8.79 28.05 -9.14
C ALA A 256 -7.53 27.35 -8.63
N GLN A 257 -6.84 27.97 -7.67
CA GLN A 257 -5.62 27.44 -7.10
C GLN A 257 -5.95 26.32 -6.10
N VAL A 258 -5.51 25.10 -6.38
CA VAL A 258 -5.76 23.92 -5.56
C VAL A 258 -4.95 24.02 -4.27
N TYR A 259 -5.65 24.06 -3.15
CA TYR A 259 -5.05 24.02 -1.82
C TYR A 259 -4.80 22.60 -1.35
N GLY A 260 -5.77 21.70 -1.56
CA GLY A 260 -5.69 20.32 -1.10
C GLY A 260 -6.79 19.44 -1.67
N TRP A 261 -6.78 18.17 -1.29
CA TRP A 261 -7.74 17.17 -1.75
C TRP A 261 -8.60 16.67 -0.59
N ALA A 262 -9.92 16.83 -0.72
CA ALA A 262 -10.89 16.31 0.24
C ALA A 262 -11.65 15.12 -0.35
N SER A 263 -11.89 14.08 0.44
CA SER A 263 -12.67 12.93 -0.02
C SER A 263 -14.13 13.07 0.39
N LEU A 264 -15.01 13.16 -0.60
CA LEU A 264 -16.44 13.35 -0.43
C LEU A 264 -17.17 12.01 -0.67
N ARG A 265 -17.81 11.48 0.38
CA ARG A 265 -18.74 10.36 0.22
C ARG A 265 -20.09 10.90 -0.23
N VAL A 266 -20.47 10.59 -1.46
CA VAL A 266 -21.72 11.07 -2.06
C VAL A 266 -22.89 10.32 -1.42
N THR A 267 -23.87 11.07 -0.94
CA THR A 267 -25.06 10.54 -0.25
C THR A 267 -26.33 10.71 -1.08
N ALA A 268 -26.43 11.80 -1.84
CA ALA A 268 -27.56 12.07 -2.72
C ALA A 268 -27.12 12.95 -3.89
N VAL A 269 -27.79 12.81 -5.02
CA VAL A 269 -27.60 13.64 -6.21
C VAL A 269 -28.98 14.02 -6.73
N ASP A 270 -29.20 15.32 -6.87
CA ASP A 270 -30.38 15.90 -7.50
C ASP A 270 -29.99 16.54 -8.84
N ALA A 271 -30.96 17.08 -9.57
CA ALA A 271 -30.72 17.75 -10.85
C ALA A 271 -29.73 18.93 -10.76
N THR A 272 -29.72 19.64 -9.62
CA THR A 272 -28.93 20.87 -9.42
C THR A 272 -27.95 20.78 -8.26
N SER A 273 -27.85 19.65 -7.57
CA SER A 273 -26.98 19.56 -6.39
C SER A 273 -26.43 18.18 -6.15
N LEU A 274 -25.25 18.13 -5.55
CA LEU A 274 -24.63 16.92 -5.03
C LEU A 274 -24.47 17.07 -3.52
N SER A 275 -25.02 16.13 -2.76
CA SER A 275 -24.92 16.11 -1.31
C SER A 275 -24.01 14.97 -0.86
N GLY A 276 -23.15 15.24 0.12
CA GLY A 276 -22.21 14.25 0.62
C GLY A 276 -21.64 14.64 1.97
N ARG A 277 -20.78 13.79 2.52
CA ARG A 277 -20.01 14.10 3.73
C ARG A 277 -18.53 13.91 3.48
N PHE A 278 -17.70 14.77 4.03
CA PHE A 278 -16.26 14.61 3.95
C PHE A 278 -15.79 13.51 4.89
N VAL A 279 -14.97 12.59 4.37
CA VAL A 279 -14.47 11.41 5.09
C VAL A 279 -12.97 11.29 4.91
N TYR A 280 -12.32 10.60 5.86
CA TYR A 280 -10.96 10.12 5.60
C TYR A 280 -11.02 8.96 4.61
N ARG A 281 -10.24 9.06 3.54
CA ARG A 281 -10.13 8.01 2.55
C ARG A 281 -8.66 7.68 2.31
N PRO A 282 -8.16 6.58 2.90
CA PRO A 282 -6.87 6.05 2.53
C PRO A 282 -6.91 5.42 1.14
N ARG A 283 -5.88 5.65 0.34
CA ARG A 283 -5.62 4.98 -0.93
C ARG A 283 -4.19 4.48 -0.93
N GLN A 284 -4.00 3.17 -1.14
CA GLN A 284 -2.67 2.63 -1.32
C GLN A 284 -2.05 3.14 -2.63
N VAL A 285 -0.82 3.63 -2.56
CA VAL A 285 -0.01 4.09 -3.70
C VAL A 285 1.16 3.14 -3.84
N GLY A 286 1.36 2.61 -5.04
CA GLY A 286 2.42 1.63 -5.35
C GLY A 286 3.70 2.25 -5.92
N ASP A 287 3.80 3.58 -5.98
CA ASP A 287 4.98 4.26 -6.52
C ASP A 287 6.18 4.12 -5.57
N ALA A 288 7.36 3.91 -6.16
CA ALA A 288 8.62 3.77 -5.40
C ALA A 288 9.06 5.08 -4.71
N THR A 289 8.48 6.22 -5.10
CA THR A 289 8.76 7.52 -4.49
C THR A 289 7.61 7.90 -3.57
N PRO A 290 7.87 8.15 -2.27
CA PRO A 290 6.87 8.66 -1.35
C PRO A 290 6.17 9.91 -1.91
N PRO A 291 4.85 10.04 -1.78
CA PRO A 291 4.14 11.25 -2.17
C PRO A 291 4.65 12.46 -1.36
N PRO A 292 4.65 13.66 -1.96
CA PRO A 292 4.99 14.88 -1.24
C PRO A 292 4.14 15.03 0.03
N THR A 293 4.79 15.28 1.17
CA THR A 293 4.14 15.38 2.49
C THR A 293 3.69 16.80 2.84
N THR A 294 3.92 17.77 1.94
CA THR A 294 3.62 19.19 2.13
C THR A 294 2.15 19.54 1.91
N ALA A 295 1.36 18.62 1.33
CA ALA A 295 -0.06 18.85 1.09
C ALA A 295 -0.85 18.93 2.42
N PRO A 296 -1.84 19.84 2.52
CA PRO A 296 -2.71 19.92 3.68
C PRO A 296 -3.64 18.70 3.74
N ASP A 297 -3.93 18.24 4.96
CA ASP A 297 -4.76 17.05 5.22
C ASP A 297 -6.25 17.39 5.24
N LEU A 298 -6.93 17.25 4.10
CA LEU A 298 -8.36 17.53 3.97
C LEU A 298 -9.24 16.27 3.87
N GLY A 299 -8.66 15.09 4.09
CA GLY A 299 -9.39 13.82 4.07
C GLY A 299 -8.85 12.79 3.07
N ALA A 300 -8.33 13.23 1.93
CA ALA A 300 -7.72 12.34 0.94
C ALA A 300 -6.29 12.00 1.37
N ARG A 301 -6.03 10.72 1.64
CA ARG A 301 -4.75 10.24 2.18
C ARG A 301 -4.17 9.12 1.33
N ALA A 302 -2.89 9.18 1.02
CA ALA A 302 -2.12 8.13 0.40
C ALA A 302 -1.47 7.26 1.49
N VAL A 303 -1.44 5.94 1.27
CA VAL A 303 -0.78 4.96 2.13
C VAL A 303 0.27 4.23 1.30
N PHE A 304 1.48 4.07 1.81
CA PHE A 304 2.61 3.52 1.05
C PHE A 304 3.62 2.87 1.99
N LEU A 305 4.42 1.95 1.44
CA LEU A 305 5.58 1.39 2.15
C LEU A 305 6.72 2.42 2.15
N THR A 306 7.50 2.42 3.21
CA THR A 306 8.66 3.29 3.38
C THR A 306 9.91 2.47 3.64
N ASP A 307 11.06 3.08 3.36
CA ASP A 307 12.34 2.49 3.76
C ASP A 307 12.46 2.53 5.30
N PRO A 308 12.79 1.41 5.95
CA PRO A 308 12.98 1.35 7.40
C PRO A 308 13.90 2.43 7.97
N SER A 309 14.91 2.89 7.21
CA SER A 309 15.83 3.96 7.63
C SER A 309 15.14 5.31 7.86
N THR A 310 13.96 5.52 7.29
CA THR A 310 13.17 6.76 7.45
C THR A 310 12.32 6.80 8.72
N TRP A 311 12.33 5.74 9.52
CA TRP A 311 11.61 5.66 10.78
C TRP A 311 12.14 6.67 11.80
N THR A 312 11.26 7.52 12.33
CA THR A 312 11.62 8.60 13.26
C THR A 312 11.35 8.29 14.73
N GLY A 313 10.50 7.30 15.03
CA GLY A 313 10.18 6.91 16.41
C GLY A 313 11.29 6.11 17.11
N ALA A 314 11.06 5.75 18.37
CA ALA A 314 11.99 4.92 19.11
C ALA A 314 12.19 3.53 18.45
N ARG A 315 13.45 3.09 18.30
CA ARG A 315 13.79 1.70 17.97
C ARG A 315 13.96 0.93 19.27
N CYS A 316 12.96 0.13 19.60
CA CYS A 316 12.95 -0.64 20.83
C CYS A 316 13.69 -1.93 20.55
N GLN A 317 14.63 -2.28 21.41
CA GLN A 317 15.37 -3.53 21.28
C GLN A 317 14.42 -4.71 21.51
N ASP A 318 14.68 -5.82 20.80
CA ASP A 318 13.96 -7.08 20.95
C ASP A 318 13.85 -7.45 22.45
N GLY A 319 12.61 -7.58 22.94
CA GLY A 319 12.30 -8.00 24.32
C GLY A 319 11.93 -6.89 25.31
N ALA A 320 11.92 -5.62 24.92
CA ALA A 320 11.44 -4.53 25.79
C ALA A 320 9.90 -4.45 25.78
N THR A 321 9.28 -4.47 26.96
CA THR A 321 7.82 -4.31 27.15
C THR A 321 7.33 -2.87 26.98
N THR A 322 8.24 -1.89 26.94
CA THR A 322 7.95 -0.48 26.70
C THR A 322 9.05 0.16 25.88
N CYS A 323 8.61 0.83 24.82
CA CYS A 323 9.24 2.00 24.23
C CYS A 323 8.80 3.23 25.05
#